data_AF-A0A8T5S3T6-F1
#
_entry.id   AF-A0A8T5S3T6-F1
#
_cell.length_a   1.000
_cell.length_b   1.000
_cell.length_c   1.000
_cell.angle_alpha   90.00
_cell.angle_beta   90.00
_cell.angle_gamma   90.00
#
_symmetry.space_group_name_H-M   'P 1'
#
loop_
_entity.id
_entity.type
_entity.pdbx_description
1 polymer ?
#
loop_
_entity_poly.entity_id
_entity_poly.type
_entity_poly.pdbx_seq_one_letter_code
_entity_poly.pdbx_strand_id
1 'polypeptide(L)'
;GQQSRVHVVKLAAQKAQEFGHETELKDSVMGTDSFFPFPDGLEAAVNVGAKAIINPGGSIRDNAVIKRADELNCALVFCGKRVFRH
;
A
#
# COMPACT_ATOMS: atom_id res chain seq x y z
N GLY A 1 -14.47 -0.04 -5.20
CA GLY A 1 -14.53 -1.50 -5.40
C GLY A 1 -13.68 -1.97 -6.57
N GLN A 2 -12.35 -1.95 -6.44
CA GLN A 2 -11.46 -2.58 -7.43
C GLN A 2 -11.08 -3.99 -6.95
N GLN A 3 -10.86 -4.90 -7.90
CA GLN A 3 -10.58 -6.32 -7.61
C GLN A 3 -9.13 -6.57 -7.16
N SER A 4 -8.17 -5.79 -7.66
CA SER A 4 -6.74 -5.94 -7.36
C SER A 4 -6.18 -4.74 -6.61
N ARG A 5 -5.45 -4.99 -5.52
CA ARG A 5 -4.79 -3.93 -4.74
C ARG A 5 -3.65 -3.27 -5.50
N VAL A 6 -2.88 -4.02 -6.29
CA VAL A 6 -1.86 -3.47 -7.18
C VAL A 6 -2.46 -2.46 -8.16
N HIS A 7 -3.62 -2.78 -8.74
CA HIS A 7 -4.29 -1.88 -9.68
C HIS A 7 -4.79 -0.61 -8.98
N VAL A 8 -5.35 -0.71 -7.77
CA VAL A 8 -5.81 0.46 -6.99
C VAL A 8 -4.68 1.44 -6.74
N VAL A 9 -3.50 0.95 -6.34
CA VAL A 9 -2.35 1.81 -6.06
C VAL A 9 -1.94 2.58 -7.31
N LYS A 10 -1.82 1.89 -8.45
CA LYS A 10 -1.47 2.53 -9.73
C LYS A 10 -2.50 3.57 -10.15
N LEU A 11 -3.79 3.25 -10.00
CA LEU A 11 -4.88 4.19 -10.31
C LEU A 11 -4.84 5.43 -9.41
N ALA A 12 -4.57 5.26 -8.11
CA ALA A 12 -4.46 6.38 -7.17
C ALA A 12 -3.28 7.29 -7.52
N ALA A 13 -2.11 6.71 -7.81
CA ALA A 13 -0.92 7.45 -8.22
C ALA A 13 -1.13 8.17 -9.56
N GLN A 14 -1.74 7.50 -10.55
CA GLN A 14 -2.09 8.11 -11.84
C GLN A 14 -3.02 9.30 -11.64
N LYS A 15 -4.05 9.18 -10.79
CA LYS A 15 -4.95 10.28 -10.49
C LYS A 15 -4.22 11.45 -9.82
N ALA A 16 -3.33 11.18 -8.86
CA ALA A 16 -2.51 12.23 -8.26
C ALA A 16 -1.69 12.99 -9.32
N GLN A 17 -1.05 12.29 -10.26
CA GLN A 17 -0.32 12.91 -11.37
C GLN A 17 -1.23 13.74 -12.30
N GLU A 18 -2.43 13.23 -12.64
CA GLU A 18 -3.40 13.97 -13.46
C GLU A 18 -3.84 15.29 -12.82
N PHE A 19 -3.82 15.38 -11.50
CA PHE A 19 -4.15 16.59 -10.73
C PHE A 19 -2.92 17.44 -10.36
N GLY A 20 -1.71 17.08 -10.81
CA GLY A 20 -0.48 17.83 -10.53
C GLY A 20 0.09 17.61 -9.13
N HIS A 21 -0.20 16.47 -8.51
CA HIS A 21 0.28 16.07 -7.17
C HIS A 21 1.40 15.04 -7.21
N GLU A 22 2.16 14.95 -8.31
CA GLU A 22 3.23 13.96 -8.46
C GLU A 22 4.35 14.13 -7.44
N THR A 23 4.61 15.36 -6.98
CA THR A 23 5.67 15.64 -6.01
C THR A 23 5.30 15.20 -4.61
N GLU A 24 4.01 15.24 -4.28
CA GLU A 24 3.42 14.90 -2.99
C GLU A 24 3.31 13.38 -2.79
N LEU A 25 3.43 12.60 -3.86
CA LEU A 25 3.54 11.15 -3.76
C LEU A 25 4.86 10.71 -3.12
N LYS A 26 5.94 11.49 -3.28
CA LYS A 26 7.25 11.17 -2.72
C LYS A 26 7.20 11.26 -1.19
N ASP A 27 7.74 10.23 -0.54
CA ASP A 27 7.78 10.11 0.92
C ASP A 27 6.37 10.11 1.58
N SER A 28 5.33 9.79 0.79
CA SER A 28 3.93 9.78 1.25
C SER A 28 3.62 8.60 2.17
N VAL A 29 2.46 8.64 2.81
CA VAL A 29 1.92 7.55 3.64
C VAL A 29 0.67 6.99 2.98
N MET A 30 0.59 5.67 2.85
CA MET A 30 -0.56 4.98 2.29
C MET A 30 -1.38 4.27 3.37
N GLY A 31 -2.70 4.36 3.30
CA GLY A 31 -3.62 3.50 4.05
C GLY A 31 -4.36 2.54 3.12
N THR A 32 -4.56 1.30 3.56
CA THR A 32 -5.44 0.35 2.88
C THR A 32 -6.46 -0.25 3.83
N ASP A 33 -7.67 -0.47 3.30
CA ASP A 33 -8.82 -1.00 4.01
C ASP A 33 -8.73 -2.50 4.34
N SER A 34 -7.83 -3.23 3.67
CA SER A 34 -7.63 -4.68 3.79
C SER A 34 -6.14 -5.04 3.90
N PHE A 35 -5.84 -6.27 4.30
CA PHE A 35 -4.48 -6.78 4.30
C PHE A 35 -3.92 -6.98 2.89
N PHE A 36 -2.61 -7.18 2.78
CA PHE A 36 -1.94 -7.58 1.54
C PHE A 36 -1.84 -9.11 1.45
N PRO A 37 -2.45 -9.76 0.44
CA PRO A 37 -2.34 -11.21 0.27
C PRO A 37 -0.92 -11.63 -0.19
N PHE A 38 -0.22 -10.74 -0.89
CA PHE A 38 1.15 -10.91 -1.36
C PHE A 38 1.91 -9.58 -1.25
N PRO A 39 3.25 -9.58 -1.33
CA PRO A 39 4.04 -8.35 -1.24
C PRO A 39 3.88 -7.38 -2.42
N ASP A 40 3.34 -7.84 -3.55
CA ASP A 40 3.19 -7.06 -4.79
C ASP A 40 2.41 -5.74 -4.61
N GLY A 41 1.38 -5.75 -3.75
CA GLY A 41 0.62 -4.55 -3.40
C GLY A 41 1.46 -3.53 -2.64
N LEU A 42 2.33 -4.00 -1.73
CA LEU A 42 3.27 -3.17 -0.99
C LEU A 42 4.37 -2.62 -1.92
N GLU A 43 4.91 -3.45 -2.80
CA GLU A 43 5.90 -3.03 -3.80
C GLU A 43 5.34 -1.94 -4.71
N ALA A 44 4.09 -2.11 -5.18
CA ALA A 44 3.42 -1.11 -5.98
C ALA A 44 3.31 0.22 -5.24
N ALA A 45 3.01 0.20 -3.94
CA ALA A 45 2.87 1.41 -3.11
C ALA A 45 4.22 2.12 -2.93
N VAL A 46 5.28 1.38 -2.64
CA VAL A 46 6.63 1.95 -2.52
C VAL A 46 7.10 2.53 -3.85
N ASN A 47 6.86 1.82 -4.97
CA ASN A 47 7.25 2.27 -6.31
C ASN A 47 6.58 3.59 -6.72
N VAL A 48 5.39 3.89 -6.20
CA VAL A 48 4.72 5.18 -6.45
C VAL A 48 5.12 6.27 -5.45
N GLY A 49 5.95 5.96 -4.44
CA GLY A 49 6.54 6.94 -3.53
C GLY A 49 6.18 6.76 -2.05
N ALA A 50 5.36 5.77 -1.68
CA ALA A 50 4.97 5.56 -0.28
C ALA A 50 6.15 5.08 0.58
N LYS A 51 6.36 5.74 1.72
CA LYS A 51 7.42 5.42 2.69
C LYS A 51 6.90 4.75 3.95
N ALA A 52 5.60 4.90 4.23
CA ALA A 52 4.91 4.16 5.27
C ALA A 52 3.56 3.67 4.77
N ILE A 53 3.16 2.48 5.23
CA ILE A 53 1.89 1.86 4.88
C ILE A 53 1.21 1.36 6.14
N ILE A 54 -0.07 1.72 6.31
CA ILE A 54 -0.93 1.15 7.35
C ILE A 54 -1.96 0.21 6.73
N ASN A 55 -2.05 -1.01 7.26
CA ASN A 55 -3.06 -1.99 6.87
C ASN A 55 -3.57 -2.79 8.09
N PRO A 56 -4.62 -3.62 7.96
CA PRO A 56 -5.12 -4.43 9.07
C PRO A 56 -4.19 -5.57 9.52
N GLY A 57 -3.31 -6.07 8.64
CA GLY A 57 -2.66 -7.38 8.82
C GLY A 57 -3.65 -8.55 8.78
N GLY A 58 -3.15 -9.77 9.01
CA GLY A 58 -3.92 -11.01 9.05
C GLY A 58 -3.79 -11.89 7.81
N SER A 59 -2.80 -11.64 6.93
CA SER A 59 -2.49 -12.55 5.83
C SER A 59 -1.70 -13.75 6.35
N ILE A 60 -1.97 -14.95 5.81
CA ILE A 60 -1.09 -16.12 6.01
C ILE A 60 0.35 -15.80 5.55
N ARG A 61 0.52 -14.81 4.68
CA ARG A 61 1.81 -14.38 4.12
C ARG A 61 2.33 -13.07 4.71
N ASP A 62 1.84 -12.61 5.86
CA ASP A 62 2.31 -11.35 6.46
C ASP A 62 3.83 -11.32 6.67
N ASN A 63 4.45 -12.45 7.03
CA ASN A 63 5.92 -12.54 7.15
C ASN A 63 6.65 -12.18 5.84
N ALA A 64 6.09 -12.56 4.69
CA ALA A 64 6.68 -12.20 3.39
C ALA A 64 6.48 -10.72 3.08
N VAL A 65 5.34 -10.15 3.48
CA VAL A 65 5.04 -8.72 3.29
C VAL A 65 5.94 -7.86 4.20
N ILE A 66 6.12 -8.24 5.47
CA ILE A 66 7.02 -7.58 6.43
C ILE A 66 8.45 -7.61 5.92
N LYS A 67 8.96 -8.80 5.57
CA LYS A 67 10.32 -8.94 5.02
C LYS A 67 10.52 -8.03 3.82
N ARG A 68 9.51 -7.96 2.93
CA ARG A 68 9.59 -7.10 1.75
C ARG A 68 9.55 -5.61 2.09
N ALA A 69 8.78 -5.21 3.09
CA ALA A 69 8.76 -3.86 3.61
C ALA A 69 10.14 -3.45 4.14
N ASP A 70 10.78 -4.33 4.91
CA ASP A 70 12.14 -4.11 5.45
C ASP A 70 13.17 -3.96 4.33
N GLU A 71 13.16 -4.86 3.33
CA GLU A 71 14.04 -4.78 2.14
C GLU A 71 13.88 -3.46 1.37
N LEU A 72 12.67 -2.90 1.36
CA LEU A 72 12.32 -1.66 0.69
C LEU A 72 12.47 -0.41 1.59
N ASN A 73 12.93 -0.57 2.84
CA ASN A 73 12.97 0.49 3.85
C ASN A 73 11.63 1.24 4.00
N CYS A 74 10.51 0.50 3.92
CA CYS A 74 9.16 1.03 4.07
C CYS A 74 8.61 0.66 5.45
N ALA A 75 8.12 1.64 6.21
CA ALA A 75 7.49 1.36 7.50
C ALA A 75 6.12 0.71 7.29
N LEU A 76 5.93 -0.50 7.83
CA LEU A 76 4.66 -1.23 7.75
C LEU A 76 3.98 -1.28 9.13
N VAL A 77 2.75 -0.79 9.21
CA VAL A 77 1.97 -0.71 10.46
C VAL A 77 0.70 -1.54 10.35
N PHE A 78 0.50 -2.44 11.32
CA PHE A 78 -0.71 -3.24 11.44
C PHE A 78 -1.70 -2.60 12.42
N CYS A 79 -2.88 -2.20 11.93
CA CYS A 79 -3.94 -1.60 12.75
C CYS A 79 -4.92 -2.63 13.34
N GLY A 80 -4.85 -3.89 12.93
CA GLY A 80 -5.69 -4.98 13.45
C GLY A 80 -7.18 -4.90 13.09
N LYS A 81 -7.61 -3.88 12.34
CA LYS A 81 -9.02 -3.65 12.01
C LYS A 81 -9.23 -3.39 10.52
N ARG A 82 -9.99 -4.27 9.88
CA ARG A 82 -10.43 -4.10 8.49
C ARG A 82 -11.52 -3.03 8.40
N VAL A 83 -11.38 -2.07 7.49
CA VAL A 83 -12.37 -0.99 7.25
C VAL A 83 -13.05 -1.14 5.88
N PHE A 84 -13.38 -2.39 5.55
CA PHE A 84 -13.99 -2.76 4.28
C PHE A 84 -15.40 -2.19 4.13
N ARG A 85 -15.70 -1.64 2.94
CA ARG A 85 -17.01 -1.18 2.52
C ARG A 85 -17.20 -1.54 1.05
N HIS A 86 -18.34 -2.16 0.72
CA HIS A 86 -18.71 -2.50 -0.66
C HIS A 86 -18.90 -1.23 -1.51
#